data_AF-A0A848L4B0-F1
#
_entry.id   AF-A0A848L4B0-F1
#
_cell.length_a   1.000
_cell.length_b   1.000
_cell.length_c   1.000
_cell.angle_alpha   90.00
_cell.angle_beta   90.00
_cell.angle_gamma   90.00
#
_symmetry.space_group_name_H-M   'P 1'
#
loop_
_entity.id
_entity.type
_entity.pdbx_description
1 polymer ?
#
loop_
_entity_poly.entity_id
_entity_poly.type
_entity_poly.pdbx_seq_one_letter_code
_entity_poly.pdbx_strand_id
1 'polypeptide(L)'
;MHLVSKVDGLDYVVVLDGLGLTSWCLPDEVVSDQDVHASSEGLLSTDGAGRLVLAWDDGYSRSHLVRVDTLEREERYPRFELKYAFLDAAGEALFLLTNLQGAVEVARCTRSGTEEARKPLPFPDKPQVTLSTGWFTPRWTRPRYAARAGRLAVVDTQGRALAVDLRDFDAPKVVASALLEVPPTWDVQVIPFDDALGVIAHDVPRGTAMVWVVSGGDVLVKKELAALTMPTFATKDAVLTQVSDGVLERVPLRGGAARTLRLPEVGRETKLDPRGGGRPIAGGDVTAFLPWHGESLFVFDEETGEPTEVSRLLPEDARELRQFILQRVRVANEAARSTGTRYELHRLSISRKRKNYQVEVSAHGGDGSFWAHAVMSALHGLQAELSGRAFGELRLAILGQRGIPVGRVPVIDVDEVAAMLARVDQYGLRFSSLVSTIDAFYARSMPVMKWDASNRPPVTDAAGLVLLQAFFAWLTSEAPVKLAPGVERWRRSPESVASLAARVPHLQASHAAVEFRLLVALAQLASVHFGAEAGPLLLALAQDAHQAHLQFARSAVVNDVLRWWARRHEKAARSLVERTTDPELRRALGAAS
;
A
#
# COMPACT_ATOMS: atom_id res chain seq x y z
N MET A 1 -6.62 -9.70 2.33
CA MET A 1 -6.47 -10.88 3.20
C MET A 1 -7.21 -11.97 2.45
N HIS A 2 -6.74 -13.22 2.46
CA HIS A 2 -7.46 -14.33 1.82
C HIS A 2 -7.75 -15.36 2.89
N LEU A 3 -8.98 -15.85 2.96
CA LEU A 3 -9.40 -16.80 3.98
C LEU A 3 -9.95 -18.02 3.26
N VAL A 4 -9.37 -19.18 3.53
CA VAL A 4 -9.91 -20.47 3.10
C VAL A 4 -10.60 -21.12 4.29
N SER A 5 -11.86 -21.50 4.12
CA SER A 5 -12.64 -22.22 5.11
C SER A 5 -13.20 -23.48 4.46
N LYS A 6 -12.83 -24.65 4.99
CA LYS A 6 -13.53 -25.91 4.72
C LYS A 6 -14.68 -26.02 5.72
N VAL A 7 -15.91 -26.13 5.23
CA VAL A 7 -17.08 -26.37 6.08
C VAL A 7 -17.25 -27.88 6.21
N ASP A 8 -17.49 -28.39 7.42
CA ASP A 8 -17.71 -29.82 7.61
C ASP A 8 -18.83 -30.34 6.68
N GLY A 9 -18.48 -31.29 5.81
CA GLY A 9 -19.38 -31.88 4.81
C GLY A 9 -19.44 -31.14 3.46
N LEU A 10 -18.69 -30.04 3.27
CA LEU A 10 -18.65 -29.28 2.01
C LEU A 10 -17.20 -28.88 1.65
N ASP A 11 -16.70 -29.33 0.50
CA ASP A 11 -15.33 -29.07 0.01
C ASP A 11 -15.17 -27.64 -0.58
N TYR A 12 -15.56 -26.60 0.15
CA TYR A 12 -15.51 -25.23 -0.37
C TYR A 12 -14.17 -24.51 -0.12
N VAL A 13 -13.80 -23.63 -1.06
CA VAL A 13 -12.64 -22.75 -0.96
C VAL A 13 -13.10 -21.32 -1.24
N VAL A 14 -13.32 -20.54 -0.19
CA VAL A 14 -13.58 -19.11 -0.35
C VAL A 14 -12.23 -18.40 -0.61
N VAL A 15 -12.13 -17.52 -1.61
CA VAL A 15 -10.97 -16.62 -1.77
C VAL A 15 -11.45 -15.23 -2.13
N LEU A 16 -11.49 -14.34 -1.14
CA LEU A 16 -11.83 -12.95 -1.40
C LEU A 16 -10.58 -12.21 -1.88
N ASP A 17 -10.62 -11.74 -3.12
CA ASP A 17 -9.55 -10.95 -3.75
C ASP A 17 -10.02 -9.51 -4.00
N GLY A 18 -9.23 -8.54 -3.54
CA GLY A 18 -9.46 -7.10 -3.71
C GLY A 18 -9.33 -6.62 -5.16
N LEU A 19 -8.79 -7.45 -6.06
CA LEU A 19 -8.56 -7.11 -7.46
C LEU A 19 -9.81 -7.17 -8.36
N GLY A 20 -11.01 -7.06 -7.79
CA GLY A 20 -12.27 -7.11 -8.54
C GLY A 20 -12.56 -8.45 -9.21
N LEU A 21 -11.86 -9.51 -8.81
CA LEU A 21 -12.18 -10.87 -9.23
C LEU A 21 -13.09 -11.62 -8.28
N THR A 22 -13.31 -11.13 -7.04
CA THR A 22 -14.08 -11.77 -5.96
C THR A 22 -14.62 -13.14 -6.32
N SER A 23 -13.70 -14.11 -6.31
CA SER A 23 -13.99 -15.50 -6.62
C SER A 23 -14.50 -16.13 -5.33
N TRP A 24 -15.80 -16.34 -5.23
CA TRP A 24 -16.27 -17.42 -4.38
C TRP A 24 -16.12 -18.69 -5.21
N CYS A 25 -15.18 -19.56 -4.84
CA CYS A 25 -14.99 -20.81 -5.57
C CYS A 25 -15.77 -21.90 -4.85
N LEU A 26 -16.89 -22.33 -5.43
CA LEU A 26 -17.35 -23.71 -5.24
C LEU A 26 -16.46 -24.61 -6.14
N PRO A 27 -16.27 -25.90 -5.81
CA PRO A 27 -15.57 -26.85 -6.66
C PRO A 27 -16.02 -26.84 -8.13
N ASP A 28 -17.30 -26.55 -8.37
CA ASP A 28 -17.92 -26.63 -9.71
C ASP A 28 -18.54 -25.32 -10.22
N GLU A 29 -18.66 -24.27 -9.39
CA GLU A 29 -19.35 -23.02 -9.74
C GLU A 29 -18.69 -21.79 -9.10
N VAL A 30 -18.48 -20.74 -9.90
CA VAL A 30 -17.98 -19.45 -9.42
C VAL A 30 -19.12 -18.43 -9.42
N VAL A 31 -19.67 -18.11 -8.24
CA VAL A 31 -20.64 -17.02 -8.08
C VAL A 31 -19.87 -15.76 -7.71
N SER A 32 -19.77 -14.79 -8.62
CA SER A 32 -19.14 -13.50 -8.33
C SER A 32 -20.19 -12.42 -8.09
N ASP A 33 -20.17 -11.78 -6.94
CA ASP A 33 -20.67 -10.42 -6.82
C ASP A 33 -19.52 -9.45 -7.16
N GLN A 34 -19.67 -8.69 -8.26
CA GLN A 34 -18.67 -7.72 -8.72
C GLN A 34 -18.45 -6.57 -7.73
N ASP A 35 -19.31 -6.44 -6.71
CA ASP A 35 -19.29 -5.33 -5.76
C ASP A 35 -18.66 -5.67 -4.39
N VAL A 36 -18.23 -6.91 -4.14
CA VAL A 36 -17.50 -7.25 -2.90
C VAL A 36 -16.00 -7.15 -3.17
N HIS A 37 -15.21 -6.51 -2.31
CA HIS A 37 -13.77 -6.35 -2.50
C HIS A 37 -12.99 -6.37 -1.17
N ALA A 38 -12.36 -7.48 -0.81
CA ALA A 38 -11.56 -7.54 0.42
C ALA A 38 -10.10 -7.14 0.16
N SER A 39 -9.63 -6.07 0.80
CA SER A 39 -8.21 -5.71 0.72
C SER A 39 -7.32 -6.53 1.65
N SER A 40 -6.00 -6.42 1.47
CA SER A 40 -4.97 -6.87 2.41
C SER A 40 -5.04 -6.23 3.80
N GLU A 41 -5.62 -5.03 3.93
CA GLU A 41 -5.85 -4.40 5.24
C GLU A 41 -7.21 -4.78 5.85
N GLY A 42 -8.16 -5.25 5.04
CA GLY A 42 -9.47 -5.70 5.49
C GLY A 42 -9.36 -6.96 6.34
N LEU A 43 -10.05 -6.96 7.48
CA LEU A 43 -10.21 -8.18 8.28
C LEU A 43 -11.18 -9.10 7.54
N LEU A 44 -10.71 -10.30 7.18
CA LEU A 44 -11.58 -11.42 6.89
C LEU A 44 -11.68 -12.26 8.14
N SER A 45 -12.90 -12.62 8.51
CA SER A 45 -13.15 -13.49 9.65
C SER A 45 -14.30 -14.42 9.32
N THR A 46 -14.21 -15.65 9.83
CA THR A 46 -15.33 -16.59 9.86
C THR A 46 -15.92 -16.72 11.26
N ASP A 47 -17.16 -17.18 11.32
CA ASP A 47 -17.72 -17.78 12.52
C ASP A 47 -17.00 -19.10 12.88
N GLY A 48 -17.38 -19.70 14.00
CA GLY A 48 -16.82 -20.95 14.51
C GLY A 48 -17.14 -22.17 13.63
N ALA A 49 -18.28 -22.15 12.95
CA ALA A 49 -18.69 -23.23 12.04
C ALA A 49 -18.10 -23.06 10.62
N GLY A 50 -17.45 -21.93 10.33
CA GLY A 50 -16.93 -21.62 8.99
C GLY A 50 -18.03 -21.36 7.95
N ARG A 51 -19.29 -21.19 8.38
CA ARG A 51 -20.48 -21.02 7.54
C ARG A 51 -20.70 -19.57 7.12
N LEU A 52 -20.18 -18.62 7.90
CA LEU A 52 -20.32 -17.20 7.63
C LEU A 52 -18.95 -16.57 7.45
N VAL A 53 -18.84 -15.67 6.48
CA VAL A 53 -17.66 -14.83 6.25
C VAL A 53 -18.09 -13.38 6.30
N LEU A 54 -17.38 -12.61 7.14
CA LEU A 54 -17.43 -11.16 7.09
C LEU A 54 -16.33 -10.67 6.15
N ALA A 55 -16.76 -10.02 5.07
CA ALA A 55 -15.92 -9.41 4.07
C ALA A 55 -16.04 -7.90 4.13
N TRP A 56 -14.92 -7.20 4.28
CA TRP A 56 -14.88 -5.74 4.14
C TRP A 56 -14.78 -5.36 2.65
N ASP A 57 -15.54 -4.35 2.23
CA ASP A 57 -15.46 -3.67 0.94
C ASP A 57 -14.92 -2.26 1.17
N ASP A 58 -13.63 -2.08 0.83
CA ASP A 58 -12.94 -0.80 1.00
C ASP A 58 -13.47 0.29 0.06
N GLY A 59 -13.88 -0.09 -1.16
CA GLY A 59 -14.31 0.85 -2.19
C GLY A 59 -15.60 1.56 -1.82
N TYR A 60 -16.47 0.87 -1.10
CA TYR A 60 -17.65 1.47 -0.52
C TYR A 60 -17.61 1.59 1.00
N SER A 61 -16.48 1.34 1.67
CA SER A 61 -16.33 1.40 3.13
C SER A 61 -17.47 0.68 3.87
N ARG A 62 -17.78 -0.55 3.47
CA ARG A 62 -18.90 -1.36 3.97
C ARG A 62 -18.42 -2.75 4.39
N SER A 63 -19.16 -3.42 5.25
CA SER A 63 -18.99 -4.86 5.50
C SER A 63 -20.14 -5.65 4.89
N HIS A 64 -19.82 -6.83 4.39
CA HIS A 64 -20.76 -7.82 3.87
C HIS A 64 -20.64 -9.08 4.71
N LEU A 65 -21.77 -9.56 5.22
CA LEU A 65 -21.84 -10.89 5.79
C LEU A 65 -22.41 -11.83 4.74
N VAL A 66 -21.69 -12.90 4.47
CA VAL A 66 -21.98 -13.81 3.37
C VAL A 66 -21.92 -15.25 3.86
N ARG A 67 -22.88 -16.04 3.41
CA ARG A 67 -22.93 -17.47 3.66
C ARG A 67 -21.98 -18.21 2.75
N VAL A 68 -21.18 -19.10 3.30
CA VAL A 68 -20.14 -19.85 2.56
C VAL A 68 -20.74 -20.93 1.66
N ASP A 69 -21.88 -21.52 2.05
CA ASP A 69 -22.53 -22.59 1.31
C ASP A 69 -23.29 -22.10 0.06
N THR A 70 -24.00 -21.00 0.20
CA THR A 70 -24.89 -20.42 -0.82
C THR A 70 -24.26 -19.25 -1.56
N LEU A 71 -23.20 -18.67 -0.99
CA LEU A 71 -22.55 -17.45 -1.50
C LEU A 71 -23.48 -16.24 -1.55
N GLU A 72 -24.66 -16.36 -0.93
CA GLU A 72 -25.65 -15.31 -0.85
C GLU A 72 -25.25 -14.33 0.24
N ARG A 73 -25.37 -13.04 -0.10
CA ARG A 73 -25.19 -11.95 0.86
C ARG A 73 -26.36 -11.99 1.84
N GLU A 74 -26.07 -12.38 3.08
CA GLU A 74 -27.07 -12.42 4.15
C GLU A 74 -27.40 -11.01 4.65
N GLU A 75 -26.38 -10.17 4.82
CA GLU A 75 -26.55 -8.86 5.43
C GLU A 75 -25.55 -7.82 4.90
N ARG A 76 -25.96 -6.55 4.91
CA ARG A 76 -25.13 -5.41 4.51
C ARG A 76 -25.11 -4.35 5.61
N TYR A 77 -23.92 -4.06 6.12
CA TYR A 77 -23.72 -3.03 7.11
C TYR A 77 -23.40 -1.68 6.43
N PRO A 78 -24.14 -0.58 6.72
CA PRO A 78 -23.86 0.73 6.16
C PRO A 78 -22.51 1.31 6.64
N ARG A 79 -22.05 2.33 5.89
CA ARG A 79 -20.70 2.95 5.99
C ARG A 79 -20.42 3.49 7.40
N PHE A 80 -19.16 3.32 7.83
CA PHE A 80 -18.38 4.12 8.81
C PHE A 80 -17.84 3.45 10.09
N GLU A 81 -18.21 2.22 10.47
CA GLU A 81 -17.78 1.71 11.81
C GLU A 81 -17.07 0.35 11.83
N LEU A 82 -16.97 -0.38 10.71
CA LEU A 82 -16.61 -1.81 10.75
C LEU A 82 -15.30 -2.19 10.04
N LYS A 83 -14.42 -1.23 9.70
CA LYS A 83 -13.14 -1.51 9.00
C LYS A 83 -12.23 -2.50 9.77
N TYR A 84 -12.46 -2.60 11.07
CA TYR A 84 -11.74 -3.48 11.99
C TYR A 84 -12.68 -4.49 12.67
N ALA A 85 -13.81 -4.80 12.02
CA ALA A 85 -14.79 -5.72 12.54
C ALA A 85 -14.46 -7.17 12.17
N PHE A 86 -14.80 -8.10 13.05
CA PHE A 86 -14.75 -9.54 12.82
C PHE A 86 -15.94 -10.24 13.47
N LEU A 87 -16.26 -11.44 12.98
CA LEU A 87 -17.35 -12.25 13.50
C LEU A 87 -16.99 -12.85 14.87
N ASP A 88 -17.98 -12.88 15.74
CA ASP A 88 -17.95 -13.77 16.89
C ASP A 88 -18.04 -15.23 16.47
N ALA A 89 -17.82 -16.16 17.40
CA ALA A 89 -17.81 -17.59 17.07
C ALA A 89 -19.20 -18.12 16.69
N ALA A 90 -20.28 -17.48 17.14
CA ALA A 90 -21.64 -17.90 16.81
C ALA A 90 -22.12 -17.34 15.46
N GLY A 91 -21.47 -16.29 14.94
CA GLY A 91 -21.95 -15.55 13.77
C GLY A 91 -23.12 -14.59 14.09
N GLU A 92 -23.35 -14.30 15.37
CA GLU A 92 -24.50 -13.53 15.87
C GLU A 92 -24.13 -12.08 16.25
N ALA A 93 -22.84 -11.80 16.37
CA ALA A 93 -22.33 -10.46 16.67
C ALA A 93 -21.03 -10.16 15.91
N LEU A 94 -20.71 -8.87 15.84
CA LEU A 94 -19.46 -8.33 15.32
C LEU A 94 -18.62 -7.79 16.48
N PHE A 95 -17.34 -8.10 16.49
CA PHE A 95 -16.36 -7.44 17.34
C PHE A 95 -15.60 -6.40 16.54
N LEU A 96 -15.49 -5.17 17.05
CA LEU A 96 -14.83 -4.05 16.40
C LEU A 96 -13.55 -3.69 17.16
N LEU A 97 -12.40 -3.67 16.48
CA LEU A 97 -11.20 -3.06 17.07
C LEU A 97 -11.26 -1.54 16.95
N THR A 98 -11.01 -0.87 18.06
CA THR A 98 -11.02 0.59 18.17
C THR A 98 -9.72 1.08 18.81
N ASN A 99 -9.51 2.41 18.80
CA ASN A 99 -8.35 3.07 19.42
C ASN A 99 -6.97 2.56 18.94
N LEU A 100 -6.82 2.34 17.62
CA LEU A 100 -5.61 1.77 17.01
C LEU A 100 -4.32 2.62 17.11
N GLN A 101 -4.42 3.83 17.66
CA GLN A 101 -3.28 4.73 17.91
C GLN A 101 -2.86 4.75 19.39
N GLY A 102 -3.57 4.02 20.26
CA GLY A 102 -3.36 3.97 21.70
C GLY A 102 -3.48 2.55 22.26
N ALA A 103 -4.12 2.42 23.42
CA ALA A 103 -4.48 1.11 23.96
C ALA A 103 -5.58 0.50 23.10
N VAL A 104 -5.27 -0.59 22.40
CA VAL A 104 -6.23 -1.24 21.50
C VAL A 104 -7.44 -1.72 22.31
N GLU A 105 -8.64 -1.35 21.86
CA GLU A 105 -9.92 -1.67 22.49
C GLU A 105 -10.76 -2.55 21.56
N VAL A 106 -11.65 -3.36 22.14
CA VAL A 106 -12.65 -4.15 21.43
C VAL A 106 -14.05 -3.73 21.87
N ALA A 107 -14.93 -3.48 20.91
CA ALA A 107 -16.35 -3.27 21.12
C ALA A 107 -17.13 -4.46 20.56
N ARG A 108 -18.21 -4.87 21.21
CA ARG A 108 -19.17 -5.83 20.64
C ARG A 108 -20.35 -5.06 20.06
N CYS A 109 -20.67 -5.35 18.81
CA CYS A 109 -21.85 -4.85 18.13
C CYS A 109 -22.76 -6.01 17.78
N THR A 110 -24.04 -5.90 18.13
CA THR A 110 -25.04 -6.83 17.60
C THR A 110 -25.11 -6.72 16.07
N ARG A 111 -25.67 -7.70 15.38
CA ARG A 111 -25.93 -7.60 13.94
C ARG A 111 -26.89 -6.45 13.57
N SER A 112 -27.71 -5.96 14.50
CA SER A 112 -28.49 -4.73 14.27
C SER A 112 -27.65 -3.45 14.31
N GLY A 113 -26.34 -3.53 14.56
CA GLY A 113 -25.43 -2.39 14.62
C GLY A 113 -25.48 -1.62 15.94
N THR A 114 -26.05 -2.21 17.00
CA THR A 114 -26.04 -1.58 18.33
C THR A 114 -24.74 -1.95 19.04
N GLU A 115 -23.91 -0.95 19.31
CA GLU A 115 -22.69 -1.11 20.10
C GLU A 115 -23.06 -1.33 21.58
N GLU A 116 -22.61 -2.44 22.18
CA GLU A 116 -22.87 -2.75 23.59
C GLU A 116 -21.93 -1.98 24.52
N ALA A 117 -20.67 -2.45 24.64
CA ALA A 117 -19.66 -1.87 25.54
C ALA A 117 -18.25 -2.03 24.94
N ARG A 118 -17.39 -1.04 25.19
CA ARG A 118 -15.96 -1.08 24.83
C ARG A 118 -15.15 -1.64 25.99
N LYS A 119 -14.19 -2.50 25.67
CA LYS A 119 -13.25 -3.05 26.65
C LYS A 119 -11.82 -2.95 26.10
N PRO A 120 -10.84 -2.52 26.91
CA PRO A 120 -9.44 -2.61 26.50
C PRO A 120 -9.04 -4.08 26.32
N LEU A 121 -8.16 -4.36 25.36
CA LEU A 121 -7.61 -5.70 25.23
C LEU A 121 -6.77 -6.03 26.48
N PRO A 122 -6.89 -7.26 27.03
CA PRO A 122 -6.26 -7.64 28.30
C PRO A 122 -4.77 -7.96 28.10
N PHE A 123 -3.95 -6.98 27.72
CA PHE A 123 -2.51 -7.17 27.70
C PHE A 123 -2.01 -7.47 29.12
N PRO A 124 -1.25 -8.58 29.31
CA PRO A 124 -0.80 -8.96 30.65
C PRO A 124 0.23 -7.97 31.20
N ASP A 125 0.13 -7.66 32.49
CA ASP A 125 1.11 -6.82 33.22
C ASP A 125 2.45 -7.54 33.45
N LYS A 126 2.48 -8.86 33.30
CA LYS A 126 3.68 -9.69 33.48
C LYS A 126 4.62 -9.55 32.29
N PRO A 127 5.95 -9.74 32.48
CA PRO A 127 6.91 -9.75 31.38
C PRO A 127 6.53 -10.76 30.29
N GLN A 128 6.43 -10.28 29.05
CA GLN A 128 6.11 -11.09 27.89
C GLN A 128 7.36 -11.77 27.35
N VAL A 129 7.22 -12.93 26.71
CA VAL A 129 8.35 -13.57 26.03
C VAL A 129 8.79 -12.74 24.83
N THR A 130 10.09 -12.54 24.68
CA THR A 130 10.63 -11.71 23.60
C THR A 130 10.92 -12.56 22.36
N LEU A 131 10.25 -12.23 21.25
CA LEU A 131 10.49 -12.77 19.91
C LEU A 131 11.44 -11.82 19.19
N SER A 132 12.74 -12.07 19.32
CA SER A 132 13.77 -11.20 18.75
C SER A 132 14.50 -11.87 17.59
N THR A 133 14.82 -11.05 16.59
CA THR A 133 15.80 -11.33 15.54
C THR A 133 17.12 -10.59 15.77
N GLY A 134 17.35 -10.08 17.00
CA GLY A 134 18.50 -9.25 17.36
C GLY A 134 18.31 -7.75 17.14
N TRP A 135 17.06 -7.31 16.94
CA TRP A 135 16.70 -5.89 16.87
C TRP A 135 16.07 -5.43 18.19
N PHE A 136 15.91 -4.12 18.41
CA PHE A 136 15.40 -3.60 19.69
C PHE A 136 14.16 -2.70 19.57
N THR A 137 13.72 -2.35 18.36
CA THR A 137 12.50 -1.54 18.22
C THR A 137 11.83 -1.71 16.87
N PRO A 138 10.61 -2.27 16.80
CA PRO A 138 9.82 -2.19 15.58
C PRO A 138 9.23 -0.77 15.43
N ARG A 139 9.04 -0.31 14.19
CA ARG A 139 8.40 0.97 13.89
C ARG A 139 7.28 0.80 12.87
N TRP A 140 6.25 0.04 13.23
CA TRP A 140 4.98 0.08 12.50
C TRP A 140 4.09 1.20 13.03
N THR A 141 3.41 1.87 12.10
CA THR A 141 2.52 3.00 12.38
C THR A 141 1.07 2.57 12.62
N ARG A 142 0.75 1.30 12.42
CA ARG A 142 -0.59 0.71 12.60
C ARG A 142 -0.45 -0.69 13.18
N PRO A 143 -1.37 -1.11 14.07
CA PRO A 143 -1.40 -2.47 14.54
C PRO A 143 -1.63 -3.46 13.39
N ARG A 144 -1.14 -4.69 13.57
CA ARG A 144 -1.41 -5.85 12.72
C ARG A 144 -2.35 -6.77 13.46
N TYR A 145 -3.37 -7.30 12.81
CA TYR A 145 -4.30 -8.20 13.48
C TYR A 145 -4.84 -9.24 12.50
N ALA A 146 -5.33 -10.35 13.06
CA ALA A 146 -6.08 -11.38 12.35
C ALA A 146 -7.12 -11.95 13.32
N ALA A 147 -8.26 -12.37 12.79
CA ALA A 147 -9.35 -12.90 13.59
C ALA A 147 -9.92 -14.17 12.96
N ARG A 148 -10.35 -15.10 13.81
CA ARG A 148 -10.96 -16.36 13.40
C ARG A 148 -11.87 -16.86 14.50
N ALA A 149 -13.15 -17.12 14.21
CA ALA A 149 -14.07 -17.81 15.10
C ALA A 149 -14.09 -17.23 16.53
N GLY A 150 -14.31 -15.92 16.66
CA GLY A 150 -14.30 -15.24 17.96
C GLY A 150 -12.93 -15.16 18.66
N ARG A 151 -11.83 -15.46 17.96
CA ARG A 151 -10.46 -15.25 18.46
C ARG A 151 -9.77 -14.15 17.69
N LEU A 152 -8.90 -13.42 18.36
CA LEU A 152 -8.17 -12.29 17.81
C LEU A 152 -6.67 -12.44 18.13
N ALA A 153 -5.84 -12.27 17.11
CA ALA A 153 -4.43 -11.96 17.29
C ALA A 153 -4.19 -10.51 16.91
N VAL A 154 -3.38 -9.79 17.69
CA VAL A 154 -2.98 -8.41 17.43
C VAL A 154 -1.50 -8.21 17.76
N VAL A 155 -0.81 -7.39 16.99
CA VAL A 155 0.47 -6.76 17.32
C VAL A 155 0.23 -5.27 17.31
N ASP A 156 0.46 -4.61 18.43
CA ASP A 156 0.33 -3.16 18.52
C ASP A 156 1.53 -2.42 17.91
N THR A 157 1.46 -1.09 17.89
CA THR A 157 2.54 -0.25 17.34
C THR A 157 3.84 -0.31 18.15
N GLN A 158 3.80 -0.84 19.38
CA GLN A 158 4.96 -1.04 20.25
C GLN A 158 5.56 -2.44 20.10
N GLY A 159 5.00 -3.29 19.24
CA GLY A 159 5.44 -4.67 19.07
C GLY A 159 4.87 -5.65 20.09
N ARG A 160 3.94 -5.22 20.96
CA ARG A 160 3.27 -6.14 21.89
C ARG A 160 2.27 -6.98 21.11
N ALA A 161 2.52 -8.27 21.05
CA ALA A 161 1.69 -9.25 20.39
C ALA A 161 0.82 -10.00 21.40
N LEU A 162 -0.43 -10.26 21.04
CA LEU A 162 -1.44 -10.88 21.89
C LEU A 162 -2.32 -11.79 21.05
N ALA A 163 -2.59 -13.02 21.51
CA ALA A 163 -3.72 -13.82 21.08
C ALA A 163 -4.73 -13.89 22.23
N VAL A 164 -5.99 -13.55 21.93
CA VAL A 164 -7.09 -13.52 22.89
C VAL A 164 -8.29 -14.29 22.34
N ASP A 165 -8.92 -15.06 23.22
CA ASP A 165 -10.19 -15.73 22.98
C ASP A 165 -11.32 -14.83 23.49
N LEU A 166 -12.18 -14.38 22.57
CA LEU A 166 -13.31 -13.48 22.83
C LEU A 166 -14.66 -14.20 22.70
N ARG A 167 -14.68 -15.54 22.70
CA ARG A 167 -15.92 -16.32 22.69
C ARG A 167 -16.81 -16.01 23.90
N ASP A 168 -16.19 -15.72 25.03
CA ASP A 168 -16.81 -15.04 26.16
C ASP A 168 -16.32 -13.59 26.19
N PHE A 169 -17.15 -12.67 25.68
CA PHE A 169 -16.81 -11.24 25.64
C PHE A 169 -16.75 -10.61 27.06
N ASP A 170 -17.38 -11.23 28.05
CA ASP A 170 -17.38 -10.77 29.43
C ASP A 170 -16.15 -11.24 30.20
N ALA A 171 -15.60 -12.38 29.81
CA ALA A 171 -14.35 -12.91 30.34
C ALA A 171 -13.34 -13.24 29.23
N PRO A 172 -12.78 -12.23 28.53
CA PRO A 172 -11.82 -12.47 27.46
C PRO A 172 -10.56 -13.15 28.03
N LYS A 173 -10.15 -14.25 27.40
CA LYS A 173 -9.01 -15.06 27.87
C LYS A 173 -7.78 -14.84 27.02
N VAL A 174 -6.68 -14.40 27.63
CA VAL A 174 -5.37 -14.36 26.98
C VAL A 174 -4.88 -15.79 26.74
N VAL A 175 -4.63 -16.13 25.48
CA VAL A 175 -4.11 -17.44 25.06
C VAL A 175 -2.58 -17.41 25.05
N ALA A 176 -2.00 -16.36 24.47
CA ALA A 176 -0.57 -16.18 24.38
C ALA A 176 -0.23 -14.68 24.26
N SER A 177 0.95 -14.30 24.72
CA SER A 177 1.44 -12.93 24.59
C SER A 177 2.94 -12.90 24.39
N ALA A 178 3.43 -11.96 23.59
CA ALA A 178 4.84 -11.82 23.27
C ALA A 178 5.22 -10.34 23.01
N LEU A 179 6.49 -10.02 23.14
CA LEU A 179 7.08 -8.78 22.65
C LEU A 179 7.86 -9.07 21.38
N LEU A 180 7.53 -8.37 20.29
CA LEU A 180 8.15 -8.59 18.99
C LEU A 180 9.22 -7.54 18.71
N GLU A 181 10.44 -8.02 18.48
CA GLU A 181 11.62 -7.21 18.22
C GLU A 181 12.24 -7.58 16.86
N VAL A 182 11.61 -7.06 15.80
CA VAL A 182 12.05 -7.28 14.41
C VAL A 182 12.43 -5.95 13.74
N PRO A 183 13.28 -5.97 12.69
CA PRO A 183 13.62 -4.78 11.93
C PRO A 183 12.36 -4.08 11.39
N PRO A 184 12.35 -2.74 11.29
CA PRO A 184 11.21 -1.98 10.77
C PRO A 184 10.92 -2.27 9.30
N THR A 185 11.89 -2.80 8.57
CA THR A 185 11.76 -3.22 7.16
C THR A 185 11.02 -4.55 6.99
N TRP A 186 10.85 -5.34 8.05
CA TRP A 186 10.23 -6.66 7.94
C TRP A 186 8.70 -6.53 8.00
N ASP A 187 8.01 -7.23 7.10
CA ASP A 187 6.55 -7.34 7.18
C ASP A 187 6.19 -8.42 8.22
N VAL A 188 5.06 -8.25 8.91
CA VAL A 188 4.63 -9.20 9.95
C VAL A 188 3.16 -9.55 9.83
N GLN A 189 2.93 -10.85 9.96
CA GLN A 189 1.61 -11.46 10.04
C GLN A 189 1.46 -12.19 11.37
N VAL A 190 0.28 -12.06 11.99
CA VAL A 190 -0.10 -12.84 13.17
C VAL A 190 -1.35 -13.65 12.90
N ILE A 191 -1.47 -14.80 13.55
CA ILE A 191 -2.63 -15.70 13.43
C ILE A 191 -2.99 -16.24 14.82
N PRO A 192 -4.26 -16.13 15.25
CA PRO A 192 -4.71 -16.77 16.48
C PRO A 192 -4.99 -18.27 16.23
N PHE A 193 -4.51 -19.11 17.14
CA PHE A 193 -4.92 -20.51 17.27
C PHE A 193 -5.65 -20.72 18.60
N ASP A 194 -6.22 -21.91 18.78
CA ASP A 194 -6.98 -22.26 19.98
C ASP A 194 -6.17 -22.16 21.28
N ASP A 195 -4.88 -22.51 21.19
CA ASP A 195 -3.95 -22.61 22.32
C ASP A 195 -2.63 -21.83 22.07
N ALA A 196 -2.53 -21.08 20.97
CA ALA A 196 -1.29 -20.42 20.59
C ALA A 196 -1.49 -19.13 19.77
N LEU A 197 -0.42 -18.34 19.69
CA LEU A 197 -0.20 -17.24 18.77
C LEU A 197 0.84 -17.66 17.72
N GLY A 198 0.46 -17.64 16.46
CA GLY A 198 1.41 -17.74 15.34
C GLY A 198 1.91 -16.35 14.94
N VAL A 199 3.22 -16.21 14.72
CA VAL A 199 3.85 -14.99 14.21
C VAL A 199 4.77 -15.35 13.05
N ILE A 200 4.65 -14.64 11.93
CA ILE A 200 5.58 -14.71 10.79
C ILE A 200 6.15 -13.32 10.57
N ALA A 201 7.47 -13.21 10.50
CA ALA A 201 8.17 -11.99 10.11
C ALA A 201 9.04 -12.23 8.87
N HIS A 202 8.82 -11.44 7.81
CA HIS A 202 9.39 -11.65 6.49
C HIS A 202 10.43 -10.59 6.16
N ASP A 203 11.66 -11.04 5.90
CA ASP A 203 12.76 -10.26 5.33
C ASP A 203 12.68 -10.31 3.80
N VAL A 204 11.90 -9.40 3.22
CA VAL A 204 11.75 -9.27 1.76
C VAL A 204 13.11 -9.07 1.05
N PRO A 205 14.04 -8.21 1.55
CA PRO A 205 15.37 -8.10 0.97
C PRO A 205 16.11 -9.44 0.86
N ARG A 206 16.17 -10.22 1.95
CA ARG A 206 16.93 -11.47 2.01
C ARG A 206 16.18 -12.69 1.46
N GLY A 207 14.87 -12.60 1.28
CA GLY A 207 14.04 -13.71 0.84
C GLY A 207 13.93 -14.81 1.91
N THR A 208 13.85 -14.41 3.18
CA THR A 208 13.78 -15.31 4.33
C THR A 208 12.66 -14.88 5.27
N ALA A 209 12.04 -15.82 5.98
CA ALA A 209 11.05 -15.52 7.00
C ALA A 209 11.36 -16.25 8.30
N MET A 210 11.09 -15.58 9.42
CA MET A 210 11.11 -16.16 10.75
C MET A 210 9.68 -16.50 11.18
N VAL A 211 9.48 -17.73 11.63
CA VAL A 211 8.20 -18.24 12.12
C VAL A 211 8.33 -18.56 13.60
N TRP A 212 7.38 -18.07 14.38
CA TRP A 212 7.22 -18.40 15.79
C TRP A 212 5.81 -18.93 16.08
N VAL A 213 5.75 -19.86 17.02
CA VAL A 213 4.49 -20.29 17.66
C VAL A 213 4.68 -20.14 19.16
N VAL A 214 3.86 -19.31 19.78
CA VAL A 214 3.90 -18.99 21.22
C VAL A 214 2.65 -19.51 21.89
N SER A 215 2.77 -20.16 23.04
CA SER A 215 1.63 -20.57 23.86
C SER A 215 1.85 -20.09 25.28
N GLY A 216 0.88 -19.36 25.85
CA GLY A 216 1.07 -18.68 27.13
C GLY A 216 2.26 -17.71 27.07
N GLY A 217 3.33 -18.05 27.80
CA GLY A 217 4.59 -17.31 27.86
C GLY A 217 5.79 -18.04 27.24
N ASP A 218 5.58 -19.15 26.53
CA ASP A 218 6.67 -19.98 26.02
C ASP A 218 6.71 -19.99 24.48
N VAL A 219 7.92 -19.97 23.91
CA VAL A 219 8.15 -20.15 22.47
C VAL A 219 8.22 -21.64 22.17
N LEU A 220 7.15 -22.20 21.59
CA LEU A 220 7.09 -23.61 21.20
C LEU A 220 7.85 -23.92 19.92
N VAL A 221 7.89 -22.95 19.00
CA VAL A 221 8.58 -23.06 17.70
C VAL A 221 9.30 -21.75 17.41
N LYS A 222 10.54 -21.87 16.93
CA LYS A 222 11.28 -20.82 16.22
C LYS A 222 11.94 -21.46 15.00
N LYS A 223 11.56 -21.04 13.80
CA LYS A 223 12.08 -21.61 12.55
C LYS A 223 12.34 -20.52 11.52
N GLU A 224 13.49 -20.57 10.87
CA GLU A 224 13.82 -19.74 9.70
C GLU A 224 13.50 -20.53 8.42
N LEU A 225 12.88 -19.87 7.44
CA LEU A 225 12.45 -20.46 6.17
C LEU A 225 12.90 -19.58 5.01
N ALA A 226 13.22 -20.20 3.86
CA ALA A 226 13.27 -19.48 2.59
C ALA A 226 11.87 -19.00 2.21
N ALA A 227 11.75 -17.75 1.77
CA ALA A 227 10.47 -17.10 1.49
C ALA A 227 10.63 -15.98 0.46
N LEU A 228 10.26 -16.25 -0.79
CA LEU A 228 10.13 -15.25 -1.85
C LEU A 228 9.01 -14.25 -1.54
N THR A 229 7.93 -14.74 -0.93
CA THR A 229 6.73 -13.97 -0.56
C THR A 229 6.31 -14.32 0.87
N MET A 230 5.44 -13.50 1.48
CA MET A 230 4.99 -13.71 2.87
C MET A 230 4.40 -15.12 3.04
N PRO A 231 4.99 -15.99 3.87
CA PRO A 231 4.43 -17.31 4.14
C PRO A 231 3.09 -17.22 4.88
N THR A 232 2.28 -18.27 4.78
CA THR A 232 0.97 -18.36 5.45
C THR A 232 0.92 -19.63 6.29
N PHE A 233 0.41 -19.55 7.52
CA PHE A 233 0.15 -20.76 8.32
C PHE A 233 -0.95 -21.60 7.66
N ALA A 234 -0.67 -22.87 7.43
CA ALA A 234 -1.70 -23.85 7.09
C ALA A 234 -2.41 -24.34 8.37
N THR A 235 -1.61 -24.68 9.37
CA THR A 235 -2.04 -25.06 10.73
C THR A 235 -1.06 -24.48 11.73
N LYS A 236 -1.26 -24.69 13.04
CA LYS A 236 -0.27 -24.30 14.06
C LYS A 236 1.07 -25.04 13.93
N ASP A 237 1.10 -26.13 13.16
CA ASP A 237 2.26 -27.02 13.02
C ASP A 237 2.80 -27.05 11.58
N ALA A 238 2.23 -26.28 10.64
CA ALA A 238 2.66 -26.26 9.25
C ALA A 238 2.52 -24.86 8.61
N VAL A 239 3.51 -24.48 7.80
CA VAL A 239 3.53 -23.22 7.06
C VAL A 239 3.68 -23.52 5.57
N LEU A 240 2.93 -22.80 4.74
CA LEU A 240 3.14 -22.75 3.31
C LEU A 240 4.03 -21.56 2.97
N THR A 241 5.14 -21.81 2.31
CA THR A 241 6.08 -20.77 1.83
C THR A 241 6.33 -20.94 0.34
N GLN A 242 6.62 -19.84 -0.36
CA GLN A 242 7.11 -19.89 -1.73
C GLN A 242 8.63 -19.78 -1.71
N VAL A 243 9.34 -20.82 -2.15
CA VAL A 243 10.82 -20.85 -2.12
C VAL A 243 11.46 -20.35 -3.41
N SER A 244 10.72 -20.39 -4.53
CA SER A 244 11.13 -19.81 -5.81
C SER A 244 9.90 -19.49 -6.68
N ASP A 245 10.12 -18.86 -7.83
CA ASP A 245 9.06 -18.40 -8.74
C ASP A 245 8.02 -19.47 -9.09
N GLY A 246 8.41 -20.74 -9.21
CA GLY A 246 7.50 -21.83 -9.57
C GLY A 246 7.27 -22.86 -8.47
N VAL A 247 7.81 -22.66 -7.26
CA VAL A 247 7.86 -23.71 -6.23
C VAL A 247 7.37 -23.19 -4.88
N LEU A 248 6.35 -23.86 -4.36
CA LEU A 248 5.90 -23.73 -2.98
C LEU A 248 6.33 -24.94 -2.17
N GLU A 249 6.50 -24.73 -0.87
CA GLU A 249 6.75 -25.79 0.09
C GLU A 249 5.78 -25.67 1.26
N ARG A 250 5.08 -26.77 1.55
CA ARG A 250 4.36 -26.96 2.80
C ARG A 250 5.34 -27.57 3.80
N VAL A 251 5.82 -26.73 4.71
CA VAL A 251 6.89 -27.05 5.65
C VAL A 251 6.29 -27.36 7.02
N PRO A 252 6.46 -28.58 7.55
CA PRO A 252 6.14 -28.86 8.94
C PRO A 252 7.07 -28.05 9.86
N LEU A 253 6.51 -27.47 10.91
CA LEU A 253 7.26 -26.68 11.89
C LEU A 253 7.99 -27.56 12.90
N ARG A 254 7.56 -28.83 13.06
CA ARG A 254 8.15 -29.81 13.97
C ARG A 254 8.47 -31.10 13.23
N GLY A 255 9.76 -31.38 13.02
CA GLY A 255 10.22 -32.59 12.33
C GLY A 255 9.66 -32.74 10.91
N GLY A 256 9.89 -33.89 10.27
CA GLY A 256 9.31 -34.20 8.96
C GLY A 256 9.95 -33.51 7.75
N ALA A 257 9.65 -34.04 6.57
CA ALA A 257 10.07 -33.48 5.30
C ALA A 257 9.07 -32.43 4.81
N ALA A 258 9.57 -31.38 4.17
CA ALA A 258 8.72 -30.43 3.46
C ALA A 258 8.10 -31.10 2.23
N ARG A 259 6.84 -30.78 1.94
CA ARG A 259 6.18 -31.21 0.71
C ARG A 259 6.30 -30.11 -0.33
N THR A 260 6.92 -30.43 -1.47
CA THR A 260 7.09 -29.51 -2.59
C THR A 260 5.85 -29.52 -3.49
N LEU A 261 5.37 -28.34 -3.85
CA LEU A 261 4.26 -28.10 -4.77
C LEU A 261 4.77 -27.23 -5.93
N ARG A 262 4.45 -27.61 -7.17
CA ARG A 262 4.97 -26.95 -8.37
C ARG A 262 3.86 -26.27 -9.15
N LEU A 263 4.08 -25.02 -9.53
CA LEU A 263 3.21 -24.31 -10.46
C LEU A 263 3.46 -24.80 -11.89
N PRO A 264 2.44 -24.83 -12.75
CA PRO A 264 2.64 -25.13 -14.17
C PRO A 264 3.40 -23.99 -14.86
N GLU A 265 4.02 -24.27 -16.00
CA GLU A 265 4.72 -23.23 -16.78
C GLU A 265 3.76 -22.22 -17.41
N VAL A 266 2.52 -22.65 -17.67
CA VAL A 266 1.46 -21.83 -18.24
C VAL A 266 0.11 -22.29 -17.69
N GLY A 267 -0.75 -21.34 -17.36
CA GLY A 267 -2.14 -21.57 -17.01
C GLY A 267 -2.87 -22.24 -18.18
N ARG A 268 -3.60 -23.31 -17.89
CA ARG A 268 -4.42 -24.04 -18.85
C ARG A 268 -5.51 -23.14 -19.44
N GLU A 269 -6.19 -22.35 -18.62
CA GLU A 269 -7.29 -21.48 -19.04
C GLU A 269 -6.78 -20.11 -19.48
N THR A 270 -6.06 -19.42 -18.59
CA THR A 270 -5.63 -18.02 -18.81
C THR A 270 -4.54 -17.89 -19.88
N LYS A 271 -3.79 -18.97 -20.16
CA LYS A 271 -2.59 -18.98 -21.02
C LYS A 271 -1.47 -18.04 -20.52
N LEU A 272 -1.50 -17.68 -19.24
CA LEU A 272 -0.49 -16.84 -18.59
C LEU A 272 0.50 -17.68 -17.81
N ASP A 273 1.74 -17.23 -17.70
CA ASP A 273 2.74 -17.84 -16.83
C ASP A 273 2.44 -17.49 -15.37
N PRO A 274 2.07 -18.46 -14.51
CA PRO A 274 1.76 -18.20 -13.11
C PRO A 274 3.02 -18.11 -12.23
N ARG A 275 4.21 -18.37 -12.79
CA ARG A 275 5.48 -18.32 -12.04
C ARG A 275 5.86 -16.87 -11.73
N GLY A 276 6.55 -16.72 -10.61
CA GLY A 276 6.96 -15.44 -10.03
C GLY A 276 6.42 -15.28 -8.62
N GLY A 277 6.76 -14.17 -7.96
CA GLY A 277 6.16 -13.85 -6.67
C GLY A 277 4.63 -13.84 -6.76
N GLY A 278 3.95 -14.42 -5.77
CA GLY A 278 2.50 -14.35 -5.63
C GLY A 278 2.09 -14.42 -4.17
N ARG A 279 0.90 -14.94 -3.89
CA ARG A 279 0.37 -15.10 -2.54
C ARG A 279 0.14 -16.58 -2.23
N PRO A 280 0.95 -17.17 -1.33
CA PRO A 280 0.65 -18.46 -0.73
C PRO A 280 -0.59 -18.33 0.17
N ILE A 281 -1.55 -19.24 0.00
CA ILE A 281 -2.79 -19.30 0.77
C ILE A 281 -2.90 -20.71 1.34
N ALA A 282 -3.12 -20.82 2.64
CA ALA A 282 -3.31 -22.11 3.29
C ALA A 282 -4.28 -22.00 4.47
N GLY A 283 -5.00 -23.09 4.75
CA GLY A 283 -5.90 -23.20 5.88
C GLY A 283 -6.38 -24.63 6.07
N GLY A 284 -5.98 -25.26 7.19
CA GLY A 284 -6.15 -26.70 7.35
C GLY A 284 -5.39 -27.44 6.25
N ASP A 285 -6.08 -28.30 5.54
CA ASP A 285 -5.51 -29.14 4.48
C ASP A 285 -5.47 -28.44 3.12
N VAL A 286 -6.23 -27.35 2.96
CA VAL A 286 -6.28 -26.61 1.70
C VAL A 286 -5.00 -25.81 1.52
N THR A 287 -4.45 -25.91 0.31
CA THR A 287 -3.31 -25.15 -0.16
C THR A 287 -3.64 -24.53 -1.51
N ALA A 288 -3.41 -23.23 -1.65
CA ALA A 288 -3.63 -22.52 -2.89
C ALA A 288 -2.55 -21.44 -3.12
N PHE A 289 -2.44 -20.98 -4.36
CA PHE A 289 -1.56 -19.91 -4.75
C PHE A 289 -2.27 -18.94 -5.69
N LEU A 290 -2.18 -17.66 -5.37
CA LEU A 290 -2.63 -16.57 -6.24
C LEU A 290 -1.40 -15.91 -6.86
N PRO A 291 -1.13 -16.08 -8.16
CA PRO A 291 0.00 -15.41 -8.83
C PRO A 291 -0.13 -13.89 -8.80
N TRP A 292 0.97 -13.17 -9.04
CA TRP A 292 0.97 -11.70 -9.11
C TRP A 292 -0.01 -11.11 -10.15
N HIS A 293 -0.24 -11.81 -11.28
CA HIS A 293 -1.21 -11.38 -12.28
C HIS A 293 -2.66 -11.58 -11.79
N GLY A 294 -2.83 -12.45 -10.80
CA GLY A 294 -4.07 -12.72 -10.10
C GLY A 294 -5.24 -13.05 -11.01
N GLU A 295 -5.05 -13.53 -12.24
CA GLU A 295 -6.16 -13.86 -13.15
C GLU A 295 -6.77 -15.24 -12.88
N SER A 296 -6.01 -16.08 -12.18
CA SER A 296 -6.39 -17.42 -11.78
C SER A 296 -5.88 -17.74 -10.38
N LEU A 297 -6.58 -18.63 -9.71
CA LEU A 297 -6.15 -19.24 -8.46
C LEU A 297 -5.70 -20.68 -8.77
N PHE A 298 -4.57 -21.11 -8.22
CA PHE A 298 -4.10 -22.49 -8.32
C PHE A 298 -4.34 -23.20 -7.00
N VAL A 299 -5.29 -24.13 -6.96
CA VAL A 299 -5.61 -24.95 -5.79
C VAL A 299 -4.88 -26.28 -5.90
N PHE A 300 -4.12 -26.65 -4.88
CA PHE A 300 -3.31 -27.87 -4.88
C PHE A 300 -4.05 -29.01 -4.20
N ASP A 301 -4.11 -30.14 -4.87
CA ASP A 301 -4.66 -31.38 -4.32
C ASP A 301 -3.79 -31.92 -3.16
N GLU A 302 -4.44 -32.36 -2.09
CA GLU A 302 -3.74 -32.79 -0.89
C GLU A 302 -3.01 -34.12 -1.07
N GLU A 303 -3.48 -35.03 -1.92
CA GLU A 303 -2.85 -36.33 -2.08
C GLU A 303 -1.75 -36.29 -3.15
N THR A 304 -2.09 -35.77 -4.31
CA THR A 304 -1.25 -35.76 -5.52
C THR A 304 -0.31 -34.56 -5.58
N GLY A 305 -0.73 -33.42 -5.05
CA GLY A 305 0.03 -32.16 -5.11
C GLY A 305 -0.07 -31.47 -6.46
N GLU A 306 -0.95 -31.95 -7.34
CA GLU A 306 -1.21 -31.33 -8.64
C GLU A 306 -2.06 -30.06 -8.47
N PRO A 307 -1.71 -28.97 -9.18
CA PRO A 307 -2.50 -27.74 -9.14
C PRO A 307 -3.68 -27.80 -10.12
N THR A 308 -4.86 -27.46 -9.64
CA THR A 308 -6.05 -27.14 -10.45
C THR A 308 -6.17 -25.62 -10.60
N GLU A 309 -6.25 -25.13 -11.83
CA GLU A 309 -6.48 -23.71 -12.12
C GLU A 309 -7.97 -23.39 -12.03
N VAL A 310 -8.32 -22.37 -11.24
CA VAL A 310 -9.66 -21.79 -11.15
C VAL A 310 -9.59 -20.38 -11.74
N SER A 311 -10.20 -20.17 -12.91
CA SER A 311 -10.17 -18.89 -13.64
C SER A 311 -11.56 -18.48 -14.13
N ARG A 312 -11.77 -17.17 -14.34
CA ARG A 312 -13.01 -16.61 -14.92
C ARG A 312 -12.85 -16.14 -16.37
N LEU A 313 -11.63 -16.13 -16.91
CA LEU A 313 -11.29 -15.50 -18.20
C LEU A 313 -11.87 -14.07 -18.34
N LEU A 314 -11.09 -13.08 -17.94
CA LEU A 314 -11.47 -11.68 -18.14
C LEU A 314 -11.61 -11.35 -19.64
N PRO A 315 -12.62 -10.53 -20.03
CA PRO A 315 -12.67 -9.97 -21.37
C PRO A 315 -11.39 -9.20 -21.71
N GLU A 316 -11.03 -9.22 -22.98
CA GLU A 316 -9.70 -8.84 -23.46
C GLU A 316 -9.29 -7.42 -23.05
N ASP A 317 -10.22 -6.45 -23.09
CA ASP A 317 -10.00 -5.07 -22.66
C ASP A 317 -9.70 -4.94 -21.16
N ALA A 318 -10.45 -5.65 -20.33
CA ALA A 318 -10.24 -5.72 -18.89
C ALA A 318 -8.95 -6.46 -18.54
N ARG A 319 -8.60 -7.47 -19.34
CA ARG A 319 -7.36 -8.25 -19.21
C ARG A 319 -6.15 -7.38 -19.52
N GLU A 320 -6.16 -6.66 -20.63
CA GLU A 320 -5.08 -5.74 -21.02
C GLU A 320 -4.88 -4.66 -19.94
N LEU A 321 -5.96 -4.06 -19.44
CA LEU A 321 -5.92 -3.08 -18.36
C LEU A 321 -5.30 -3.67 -17.08
N ARG A 322 -5.75 -4.86 -16.67
CA ARG A 322 -5.25 -5.51 -15.46
C ARG A 322 -3.77 -5.85 -15.58
N GLN A 323 -3.36 -6.48 -16.67
CA GLN A 323 -1.96 -6.82 -16.95
C GLN A 323 -1.08 -5.56 -16.99
N PHE A 324 -1.59 -4.49 -17.59
CA PHE A 324 -0.91 -3.21 -17.60
C PHE A 324 -0.63 -2.72 -16.18
N ILE A 325 -1.63 -2.69 -15.29
CA ILE A 325 -1.48 -2.21 -13.90
C ILE A 325 -0.57 -3.13 -13.10
N LEU A 326 -0.80 -4.44 -13.16
CA LEU A 326 -0.04 -5.43 -12.40
C LEU A 326 1.43 -5.47 -12.79
N GLN A 327 1.74 -5.23 -14.06
CA GLN A 327 3.13 -5.08 -14.50
C GLN A 327 3.83 -3.91 -13.80
N ARG A 328 3.15 -2.78 -13.55
CA ARG A 328 3.76 -1.65 -12.83
C ARG A 328 3.83 -1.88 -11.34
N VAL A 329 2.86 -2.57 -10.75
CA VAL A 329 2.96 -3.02 -9.35
C VAL A 329 4.11 -4.01 -9.18
N ARG A 330 4.35 -4.91 -10.14
CA ARG A 330 5.51 -5.82 -10.16
C ARG A 330 6.83 -5.04 -10.17
N VAL A 331 7.01 -4.13 -11.13
CA VAL A 331 8.22 -3.29 -11.23
C VAL A 331 8.43 -2.46 -9.95
N ALA A 332 7.36 -1.91 -9.37
CA ALA A 332 7.44 -1.19 -8.10
C ALA A 332 7.87 -2.10 -6.93
N ASN A 333 7.36 -3.33 -6.85
CA ASN A 333 7.80 -4.31 -5.85
C ASN A 333 9.27 -4.70 -6.02
N GLU A 334 9.73 -4.90 -7.26
CA GLU A 334 11.14 -5.16 -7.56
C GLU A 334 12.03 -4.00 -7.13
N ALA A 335 11.60 -2.77 -7.43
CA ALA A 335 12.28 -1.54 -7.02
C ALA A 335 12.34 -1.39 -5.50
N ALA A 336 11.24 -1.65 -4.80
CA ALA A 336 11.14 -1.43 -3.36
C ALA A 336 11.57 -2.60 -2.48
N ARG A 337 11.96 -3.74 -3.08
CA ARG A 337 12.47 -4.92 -2.37
C ARG A 337 13.49 -4.57 -1.29
N SER A 338 14.43 -3.67 -1.62
CA SER A 338 15.49 -3.23 -0.69
C SER A 338 15.03 -2.46 0.55
N THR A 339 13.80 -1.94 0.54
CA THR A 339 13.22 -1.15 1.65
C THR A 339 12.22 -1.96 2.46
N GLY A 340 11.96 -3.21 2.07
CA GLY A 340 10.89 -4.02 2.68
C GLY A 340 9.48 -3.49 2.44
N THR A 341 9.30 -2.56 1.48
CA THR A 341 7.98 -2.06 1.11
C THR A 341 7.38 -2.96 0.04
N ARG A 342 6.15 -3.42 0.27
CA ARG A 342 5.34 -4.19 -0.68
C ARG A 342 4.18 -3.32 -1.17
N TYR A 343 4.02 -3.24 -2.48
CA TYR A 343 2.87 -2.63 -3.14
C TYR A 343 1.91 -3.68 -3.62
N GLU A 344 0.63 -3.39 -3.48
CA GLU A 344 -0.43 -4.26 -3.92
C GLU A 344 -1.46 -3.44 -4.69
N LEU A 345 -1.98 -4.01 -5.78
CA LEU A 345 -3.21 -3.51 -6.37
C LEU A 345 -4.32 -3.78 -5.33
N HIS A 346 -4.84 -2.71 -4.74
CA HIS A 346 -5.84 -2.76 -3.68
C HIS A 346 -7.25 -2.92 -4.26
N ARG A 347 -7.51 -2.28 -5.40
CA ARG A 347 -8.81 -2.32 -6.08
C ARG A 347 -8.67 -2.14 -7.58
N LEU A 348 -9.47 -2.89 -8.35
CA LEU A 348 -9.77 -2.59 -9.74
C LEU A 348 -11.28 -2.76 -9.97
N SER A 349 -12.01 -1.66 -10.12
CA SER A 349 -13.46 -1.67 -10.35
C SER A 349 -13.77 -1.20 -11.76
N ILE A 350 -14.45 -2.02 -12.54
CA ILE A 350 -14.76 -1.74 -13.95
C ILE A 350 -16.27 -1.56 -14.11
N SER A 351 -16.70 -0.37 -14.52
CA SER A 351 -18.09 -0.09 -14.86
C SER A 351 -18.27 -0.08 -16.38
N ARG A 352 -18.69 -1.20 -16.96
CA ARG A 352 -18.99 -1.27 -18.40
C ARG A 352 -20.11 -0.33 -18.82
N LYS A 353 -21.15 -0.21 -18.00
CA LYS A 353 -22.27 0.71 -18.24
C LYS A 353 -21.81 2.17 -18.36
N ARG A 354 -20.84 2.58 -17.55
CA ARG A 354 -20.28 3.95 -17.55
C ARG A 354 -19.00 4.07 -18.39
N LYS A 355 -18.56 2.97 -19.03
CA LYS A 355 -17.32 2.86 -19.79
C LYS A 355 -16.10 3.41 -19.03
N ASN A 356 -16.02 3.13 -17.73
CA ASN A 356 -14.94 3.64 -16.89
C ASN A 356 -14.42 2.63 -15.89
N TYR A 357 -13.25 2.91 -15.33
CA TYR A 357 -12.62 2.07 -14.32
C TYR A 357 -11.99 2.90 -13.19
N GLN A 358 -11.88 2.28 -12.02
CA GLN A 358 -11.22 2.84 -10.85
C GLN A 358 -10.11 1.88 -10.41
N VAL A 359 -8.94 2.44 -10.09
CA VAL A 359 -7.78 1.70 -9.61
C VAL A 359 -7.44 2.21 -8.21
N GLU A 360 -7.11 1.33 -7.28
CA GLU A 360 -6.51 1.71 -6.00
C GLU A 360 -5.25 0.89 -5.76
N VAL A 361 -4.16 1.52 -5.34
CA VAL A 361 -2.90 0.83 -4.99
C VAL A 361 -2.54 1.16 -3.53
N SER A 362 -2.09 0.16 -2.78
CA SER A 362 -1.69 0.31 -1.37
C SER A 362 -0.25 -0.12 -1.16
N ALA A 363 0.41 0.51 -0.18
CA ALA A 363 1.73 0.15 0.29
C ALA A 363 1.67 -0.49 1.68
N HIS A 364 2.46 -1.54 1.89
CA HIS A 364 2.56 -2.32 3.12
C HIS A 364 4.02 -2.47 3.53
N GLY A 365 4.29 -2.47 4.84
CA GLY A 365 5.65 -2.50 5.37
C GLY A 365 6.45 -1.24 4.99
N GLY A 366 7.78 -1.40 4.94
CA GLY A 366 8.71 -0.35 4.53
C GLY A 366 9.45 0.33 5.68
N ASP A 367 10.72 0.68 5.45
CA ASP A 367 11.51 1.55 6.33
C ASP A 367 11.07 3.02 6.34
N GLY A 368 10.17 3.42 5.42
CA GLY A 368 9.79 4.83 5.22
C GLY A 368 10.92 5.67 4.61
N SER A 369 11.91 5.04 3.99
CA SER A 369 13.02 5.73 3.32
C SER A 369 12.55 6.59 2.15
N PHE A 370 13.41 7.53 1.75
CA PHE A 370 13.16 8.36 0.57
C PHE A 370 12.93 7.52 -0.70
N TRP A 371 13.65 6.40 -0.84
CA TRP A 371 13.44 5.48 -1.96
C TRP A 371 12.07 4.79 -1.91
N ALA A 372 11.61 4.33 -0.73
CA ALA A 372 10.28 3.75 -0.60
C ALA A 372 9.20 4.76 -1.03
N HIS A 373 9.29 6.01 -0.59
CA HIS A 373 8.40 7.07 -1.03
C HIS A 373 8.48 7.32 -2.54
N ALA A 374 9.69 7.34 -3.11
CA ALA A 374 9.90 7.53 -4.54
C ALA A 374 9.21 6.44 -5.39
N VAL A 375 9.27 5.18 -4.96
CA VAL A 375 8.59 4.09 -5.67
C VAL A 375 7.07 4.19 -5.54
N MET A 376 6.54 4.53 -4.36
CA MET A 376 5.10 4.78 -4.18
C MET A 376 4.63 5.94 -5.08
N SER A 377 5.45 6.98 -5.16
CA SER A 377 5.23 8.08 -6.08
C SER A 377 5.23 7.63 -7.54
N ALA A 378 6.18 6.80 -7.97
CA ALA A 378 6.17 6.21 -9.30
C ALA A 378 4.82 5.54 -9.63
N LEU A 379 4.22 4.84 -8.66
CA LEU A 379 2.89 4.26 -8.79
C LEU A 379 1.77 5.32 -8.88
N HIS A 380 1.89 6.48 -8.24
CA HIS A 380 0.96 7.62 -8.44
C HIS A 380 0.95 8.12 -9.88
N GLY A 381 2.12 8.18 -10.52
CA GLY A 381 2.22 8.57 -11.93
C GLY A 381 1.61 7.58 -12.90
N LEU A 382 1.14 6.40 -12.45
CA LEU A 382 0.28 5.55 -13.28
C LEU A 382 -0.99 6.26 -13.71
N GLN A 383 -1.51 7.23 -12.91
CA GLN A 383 -2.63 8.06 -13.33
C GLN A 383 -2.35 8.66 -14.70
N ALA A 384 -1.09 9.07 -14.93
CA ALA A 384 -0.71 9.70 -16.16
C ALA A 384 -0.76 8.78 -17.37
N GLU A 385 -0.16 7.61 -17.22
CA GLU A 385 -0.18 6.58 -18.25
C GLU A 385 -1.60 6.08 -18.53
N LEU A 386 -2.42 5.90 -17.48
CA LEU A 386 -3.78 5.40 -17.56
C LEU A 386 -4.76 6.42 -18.16
N SER A 387 -4.55 7.72 -17.93
CA SER A 387 -5.36 8.79 -18.55
C SER A 387 -5.04 9.00 -20.03
N GLY A 388 -3.78 8.80 -20.43
CA GLY A 388 -3.35 8.92 -21.83
C GLY A 388 -3.61 7.69 -22.70
N ARG A 389 -4.00 6.55 -22.10
CA ARG A 389 -4.20 5.28 -22.79
C ARG A 389 -5.67 4.84 -22.74
N ALA A 390 -6.18 4.37 -23.88
CA ALA A 390 -7.46 3.69 -23.94
C ALA A 390 -7.27 2.17 -23.77
N PHE A 391 -8.11 1.53 -22.96
CA PHE A 391 -8.22 0.08 -22.86
C PHE A 391 -9.60 -0.32 -23.37
N GLY A 392 -9.70 -0.57 -24.68
CA GLY A 392 -10.98 -0.59 -25.38
C GLY A 392 -11.79 0.70 -25.17
N GLU A 393 -13.03 0.55 -24.72
CA GLU A 393 -13.91 1.69 -24.43
C GLU A 393 -13.70 2.28 -23.04
N LEU A 394 -12.91 1.64 -22.18
CA LEU A 394 -12.77 2.03 -20.78
C LEU A 394 -11.90 3.29 -20.63
N ARG A 395 -12.28 4.17 -19.71
CA ARG A 395 -11.54 5.38 -19.32
C ARG A 395 -11.31 5.43 -17.81
N LEU A 396 -10.16 5.95 -17.38
CA LEU A 396 -9.87 6.10 -15.96
C LEU A 396 -10.85 7.11 -15.34
N ALA A 397 -11.60 6.69 -14.31
CA ALA A 397 -12.42 7.58 -13.50
C ALA A 397 -11.64 8.08 -12.28
N ILE A 398 -11.00 7.18 -11.54
CA ILE A 398 -10.31 7.50 -10.27
C ILE A 398 -9.07 6.60 -10.12
N LEU A 399 -7.95 7.19 -9.71
CA LEU A 399 -6.84 6.47 -9.09
C LEU A 399 -6.79 6.85 -7.60
N GLY A 400 -7.06 5.88 -6.72
CA GLY A 400 -6.90 6.02 -5.27
C GLY A 400 -5.58 5.46 -4.79
N GLN A 401 -5.01 6.01 -3.71
CA GLN A 401 -3.84 5.43 -3.07
C GLN A 401 -3.84 5.62 -1.56
N ARG A 402 -3.41 4.57 -0.84
CA ARG A 402 -3.14 4.64 0.59
C ARG A 402 -1.64 4.72 0.80
N GLY A 403 -1.18 5.90 1.23
CA GLY A 403 0.24 6.22 1.34
C GLY A 403 0.98 5.43 2.41
N ILE A 404 2.30 5.32 2.22
CA ILE A 404 3.25 4.99 3.29
C ILE A 404 3.11 6.11 4.33
N PRO A 405 2.73 5.80 5.58
CA PRO A 405 2.61 6.82 6.61
C PRO A 405 3.98 7.48 6.79
N VAL A 406 4.03 8.77 6.47
CA VAL A 406 5.25 9.58 6.58
C VAL A 406 5.62 9.59 8.06
N GLY A 407 6.56 8.74 8.47
CA GLY A 407 7.21 8.84 9.76
C GLY A 407 8.07 10.11 9.82
N ARG A 408 8.86 10.28 10.88
CA ARG A 408 9.93 11.29 10.86
C ARG A 408 10.92 10.90 9.74
N VAL A 409 10.76 11.47 8.56
CA VAL A 409 11.69 11.30 7.44
C VAL A 409 13.00 11.94 7.90
N PRO A 410 14.13 11.21 7.89
CA PRO A 410 15.43 11.83 8.16
C PRO A 410 15.69 12.94 7.14
N VAL A 411 16.64 13.83 7.44
CA VAL A 411 17.02 14.87 6.48
C VAL A 411 17.68 14.19 5.28
N ILE A 412 17.08 14.37 4.11
CA ILE A 412 17.51 13.83 2.80
C ILE A 412 18.59 14.74 2.25
N ASP A 413 19.77 14.16 2.06
CA ASP A 413 20.93 14.85 1.47
C ASP A 413 21.05 14.61 -0.04
N VAL A 414 22.07 15.22 -0.63
CA VAL A 414 22.29 15.15 -2.08
C VAL A 414 22.75 13.76 -2.54
N ASP A 415 23.37 12.96 -1.66
CA ASP A 415 23.81 11.58 -1.94
C ASP A 415 22.63 10.63 -1.96
N GLU A 416 21.68 10.78 -1.04
CA GLU A 416 20.41 10.07 -1.07
C GLU A 416 19.60 10.38 -2.34
N VAL A 417 19.56 11.65 -2.76
CA VAL A 417 18.93 12.04 -4.04
C VAL A 417 19.64 11.41 -5.23
N ALA A 418 20.98 11.42 -5.26
CA ALA A 418 21.74 10.83 -6.35
C ALA A 418 21.52 9.31 -6.43
N ALA A 419 21.54 8.62 -5.29
CA ALA A 419 21.27 7.19 -5.21
C ALA A 419 19.84 6.87 -5.65
N MET A 420 18.86 7.67 -5.24
CA MET A 420 17.47 7.55 -5.69
C MET A 420 17.38 7.71 -7.22
N LEU A 421 17.99 8.74 -7.80
CA LEU A 421 17.98 8.99 -9.25
C LEU A 421 18.63 7.86 -10.04
N ALA A 422 19.75 7.33 -9.57
CA ALA A 422 20.39 6.15 -10.16
C ALA A 422 19.47 4.93 -10.17
N ARG A 423 18.70 4.74 -9.10
CA ARG A 423 17.72 3.65 -9.01
C ARG A 423 16.51 3.89 -9.89
N VAL A 424 16.00 5.12 -9.99
CA VAL A 424 14.94 5.46 -10.95
C VAL A 424 15.35 5.07 -12.36
N ASP A 425 16.58 5.44 -12.76
CA ASP A 425 17.14 5.06 -14.07
C ASP A 425 17.29 3.55 -14.23
N GLN A 426 17.75 2.85 -13.18
CA GLN A 426 17.93 1.40 -13.16
C GLN A 426 16.60 0.64 -13.36
N TYR A 427 15.55 1.05 -12.66
CA TYR A 427 14.24 0.39 -12.68
C TYR A 427 13.27 0.97 -13.74
N GLY A 428 13.69 2.00 -14.48
CA GLY A 428 12.88 2.65 -15.51
C GLY A 428 11.62 3.32 -14.96
N LEU A 429 11.66 3.80 -13.71
CA LEU A 429 10.51 4.48 -13.09
C LEU A 429 10.32 5.87 -13.70
N ARG A 430 9.06 6.32 -13.83
CA ARG A 430 8.78 7.68 -14.29
C ARG A 430 9.05 8.70 -13.18
N PHE A 431 9.81 9.75 -13.52
CA PHE A 431 10.26 10.75 -12.56
C PHE A 431 9.19 11.79 -12.22
N SER A 432 8.28 12.13 -13.15
CA SER A 432 7.15 13.05 -12.89
C SER A 432 6.35 12.66 -11.65
N SER A 433 6.16 11.36 -11.49
CA SER A 433 5.38 10.74 -10.44
C SER A 433 5.87 11.04 -9.00
N LEU A 434 7.14 11.46 -8.83
CA LEU A 434 7.78 11.88 -7.56
C LEU A 434 7.18 13.14 -6.92
N VAL A 435 6.30 13.83 -7.64
CA VAL A 435 5.52 14.98 -7.17
C VAL A 435 4.75 14.69 -5.90
N SER A 436 4.16 13.50 -5.81
CA SER A 436 3.40 13.10 -4.62
C SER A 436 4.28 12.90 -3.39
N THR A 437 5.58 12.62 -3.57
CA THR A 437 6.57 12.55 -2.49
C THR A 437 6.94 13.96 -2.00
N ILE A 438 7.12 14.91 -2.93
CA ILE A 438 7.34 16.32 -2.61
C ILE A 438 6.10 16.86 -1.87
N ASP A 439 4.90 16.70 -2.45
CA ASP A 439 3.66 17.11 -1.80
C ASP A 439 3.52 16.50 -0.40
N ALA A 440 3.88 15.23 -0.19
CA ALA A 440 3.79 14.60 1.12
C ALA A 440 4.77 15.18 2.16
N PHE A 441 5.97 15.58 1.73
CA PHE A 441 6.99 16.21 2.61
C PHE A 441 6.68 17.68 2.91
N TYR A 442 6.18 18.40 1.91
CA TYR A 442 5.91 19.83 2.02
C TYR A 442 4.49 20.14 2.49
N ALA A 443 3.48 19.29 2.29
CA ALA A 443 2.12 19.52 2.80
C ALA A 443 2.03 19.42 4.34
N ARG A 444 2.89 18.62 4.97
CA ARG A 444 2.99 18.56 6.45
C ARG A 444 3.77 19.72 7.05
N SER A 445 4.72 20.26 6.29
CA SER A 445 5.56 21.40 6.69
C SER A 445 4.89 22.73 6.34
N MET A 446 4.04 22.75 5.32
CA MET A 446 3.32 23.90 4.80
C MET A 446 1.81 23.60 4.73
N PRO A 447 1.09 23.53 5.86
CA PRO A 447 -0.28 24.04 5.80
C PRO A 447 -0.12 25.48 5.30
N VAL A 448 -0.74 25.80 4.16
CA VAL A 448 -0.61 27.06 3.38
C VAL A 448 -0.78 28.35 4.21
N MET A 449 -1.10 28.25 5.50
CA MET A 449 -1.20 29.35 6.46
C MET A 449 -0.20 29.33 7.65
N LYS A 450 0.57 28.26 7.89
CA LYS A 450 1.43 28.15 9.10
C LYS A 450 2.68 27.30 8.85
N TRP A 451 3.66 27.87 8.13
CA TRP A 451 5.03 27.34 8.20
C TRP A 451 5.70 27.87 9.47
N ASP A 452 6.05 26.97 10.39
CA ASP A 452 6.96 27.26 11.49
C ASP A 452 8.39 26.97 11.04
N ALA A 453 9.32 27.89 11.30
CA ALA A 453 10.74 27.69 11.01
C ALA A 453 11.35 26.50 11.78
N SER A 454 10.67 26.02 12.82
CA SER A 454 11.00 24.76 13.51
C SER A 454 10.74 23.51 12.65
N ASN A 455 9.87 23.58 11.64
CA ASN A 455 9.51 22.49 10.73
C ASN A 455 10.24 22.65 9.39
N ARG A 456 11.57 22.51 9.42
CA ARG A 456 12.36 22.45 8.18
C ARG A 456 11.94 21.23 7.36
N PRO A 457 11.87 21.35 6.02
CA PRO A 457 11.61 20.21 5.16
C PRO A 457 12.70 19.15 5.37
N PRO A 458 12.39 17.86 5.18
CA PRO A 458 13.35 16.79 5.35
C PRO A 458 14.31 16.71 4.16
N VAL A 459 14.68 17.82 3.51
CA VAL A 459 15.56 17.85 2.33
C VAL A 459 16.55 19.00 2.48
N THR A 460 17.84 18.75 2.25
CA THR A 460 18.88 19.81 2.23
C THR A 460 18.76 20.69 0.99
N ASP A 461 19.30 21.92 1.04
CA ASP A 461 19.25 22.81 -0.14
C ASP A 461 19.93 22.20 -1.35
N ALA A 462 21.12 21.59 -1.20
CA ALA A 462 21.80 20.90 -2.29
C ALA A 462 20.97 19.76 -2.90
N ALA A 463 20.29 18.97 -2.07
CA ALA A 463 19.38 17.92 -2.52
C ALA A 463 18.17 18.50 -3.27
N GLY A 464 17.58 19.57 -2.76
CA GLY A 464 16.47 20.29 -3.39
C GLY A 464 16.83 20.87 -4.76
N LEU A 465 18.02 21.46 -4.89
CA LEU A 465 18.56 21.97 -6.15
C LEU A 465 18.75 20.86 -7.19
N VAL A 466 19.27 19.70 -6.80
CA VAL A 466 19.45 18.55 -7.69
C VAL A 466 18.10 17.96 -8.11
N LEU A 467 17.16 17.80 -7.17
CA LEU A 467 15.81 17.35 -7.49
C LEU A 467 15.13 18.28 -8.50
N LEU A 468 15.20 19.59 -8.30
CA LEU A 468 14.58 20.56 -9.21
C LEU A 468 15.17 20.46 -10.63
N GLN A 469 16.50 20.38 -10.74
CA GLN A 469 17.17 20.21 -12.04
C GLN A 469 16.79 18.88 -12.72
N ALA A 470 16.66 17.81 -11.95
CA ALA A 470 16.21 16.51 -12.45
C ALA A 470 14.77 16.58 -13.00
N PHE A 471 13.86 17.30 -12.33
CA PHE A 471 12.50 17.49 -12.85
C PHE A 471 12.51 18.29 -14.15
N PHE A 472 13.24 19.40 -14.21
CA PHE A 472 13.31 20.18 -15.44
C PHE A 472 13.95 19.41 -16.59
N ALA A 473 15.03 18.66 -16.34
CA ALA A 473 15.66 17.76 -17.32
C ALA A 473 14.67 16.76 -17.92
N TRP A 474 13.81 16.19 -17.08
CA TRP A 474 12.81 15.23 -17.52
C TRP A 474 11.65 15.92 -18.27
N LEU A 475 11.11 17.01 -17.73
CA LEU A 475 9.90 17.65 -18.24
C LEU A 475 10.07 18.37 -19.57
N THR A 476 11.28 18.82 -19.89
CA THR A 476 11.57 19.48 -21.17
C THR A 476 12.00 18.49 -22.26
N SER A 477 12.00 17.18 -21.98
CA SER A 477 12.40 16.15 -22.94
C SER A 477 11.19 15.39 -23.47
N GLU A 478 11.15 15.14 -24.78
CA GLU A 478 10.14 14.27 -25.42
C GLU A 478 10.44 12.78 -25.21
N ALA A 479 11.72 12.44 -24.99
CA ALA A 479 12.18 11.08 -24.77
C ALA A 479 12.58 10.85 -23.30
N PRO A 480 12.49 9.61 -22.77
CA PRO A 480 13.02 9.28 -21.45
C PRO A 480 14.50 9.65 -21.34
N VAL A 481 14.85 10.46 -20.33
CA VAL A 481 16.23 10.88 -20.05
C VAL A 481 16.73 10.14 -18.83
N LYS A 482 17.95 9.59 -18.91
CA LYS A 482 18.66 9.08 -17.72
C LYS A 482 19.18 10.26 -16.91
N LEU A 483 18.73 10.38 -15.67
CA LEU A 483 19.00 11.53 -14.82
C LEU A 483 20.30 11.38 -14.02
N ALA A 484 20.67 10.16 -13.65
CA ALA A 484 21.84 9.88 -12.82
C ALA A 484 23.16 10.41 -13.40
N PRO A 485 23.44 10.30 -14.73
CA PRO A 485 24.65 10.88 -15.31
C PRO A 485 24.73 12.41 -15.18
N GLY A 486 23.60 13.10 -15.04
CA GLY A 486 23.53 14.55 -14.88
C GLY A 486 23.86 15.04 -13.47
N VAL A 487 23.79 14.18 -12.46
CA VAL A 487 23.84 14.57 -11.03
C VAL A 487 25.19 15.15 -10.64
N GLU A 488 26.30 14.52 -11.04
CA GLU A 488 27.65 15.02 -10.73
C GLU A 488 27.93 16.38 -11.35
N ARG A 489 27.40 16.63 -12.56
CA ARG A 489 27.46 17.94 -13.20
C ARG A 489 26.67 18.98 -12.39
N TRP A 490 25.44 18.65 -11.99
CA TRP A 490 24.58 19.55 -11.21
C TRP A 490 25.13 19.84 -9.81
N ARG A 491 25.83 18.88 -9.18
CA ARG A 491 26.52 19.08 -7.90
C ARG A 491 27.66 20.11 -8.00
N ARG A 492 28.43 20.05 -9.09
CA ARG A 492 29.58 20.93 -9.30
C ARG A 492 29.17 22.32 -9.79
N SER A 493 28.12 22.38 -10.59
CA SER A 493 27.63 23.62 -11.19
C SER A 493 26.11 23.57 -11.32
N PRO A 494 25.35 23.87 -10.25
CA PRO A 494 23.90 23.95 -10.31
C PRO A 494 23.44 24.97 -11.36
N GLU A 495 22.39 24.66 -12.10
CA GLU A 495 21.73 25.61 -12.99
C GLU A 495 21.21 26.83 -12.20
N SER A 496 21.38 28.03 -12.75
CA SER A 496 20.85 29.25 -12.14
C SER A 496 19.32 29.29 -12.20
N VAL A 497 18.67 30.02 -11.28
CA VAL A 497 17.20 30.20 -11.30
C VAL A 497 16.72 30.78 -12.62
N ALA A 498 17.48 31.70 -13.21
CA ALA A 498 17.16 32.28 -14.51
C ALA A 498 17.19 31.23 -15.63
N SER A 499 18.15 30.31 -15.61
CA SER A 499 18.23 29.19 -16.56
C SER A 499 17.02 28.25 -16.41
N LEU A 500 16.65 27.90 -15.18
CA LEU A 500 15.49 27.06 -14.92
C LEU A 500 14.17 27.75 -15.32
N ALA A 501 14.02 29.04 -15.03
CA ALA A 501 12.85 29.82 -15.42
C ALA A 501 12.69 29.89 -16.95
N ALA A 502 13.79 30.03 -17.69
CA ALA A 502 13.79 30.05 -19.16
C ALA A 502 13.36 28.70 -19.78
N ARG A 503 13.40 27.60 -19.01
CA ARG A 503 12.98 26.27 -19.47
C ARG A 503 11.50 26.00 -19.30
N VAL A 504 10.80 26.80 -18.48
CA VAL A 504 9.36 26.64 -18.22
C VAL A 504 8.50 26.69 -19.50
N PRO A 505 8.72 27.60 -20.47
CA PRO A 505 7.96 27.60 -21.73
C PRO A 505 8.16 26.36 -22.61
N HIS A 506 9.17 25.53 -22.30
CA HIS A 506 9.51 24.32 -23.04
C HIS A 506 9.05 23.04 -22.32
N LEU A 507 8.25 23.16 -21.25
CA LEU A 507 7.67 22.00 -20.58
C LEU A 507 6.71 21.29 -21.53
N GLN A 508 6.88 19.98 -21.67
CA GLN A 508 6.05 19.18 -22.57
C GLN A 508 4.60 19.16 -22.09
N ALA A 509 3.67 19.57 -22.97
CA ALA A 509 2.26 19.72 -22.62
C ALA A 509 1.63 18.40 -22.13
N SER A 510 2.11 17.27 -22.65
CA SER A 510 1.72 15.91 -22.24
C SER A 510 2.13 15.57 -20.80
N HIS A 511 3.17 16.18 -20.25
CA HIS A 511 3.60 15.96 -18.87
C HIS A 511 2.81 16.85 -17.88
N ALA A 512 2.61 18.11 -18.23
CA ALA A 512 1.92 19.08 -17.37
C ALA A 512 0.37 18.97 -17.39
N ALA A 513 -0.23 18.50 -18.50
CA ALA A 513 -1.67 18.25 -18.57
C ALA A 513 -2.09 17.14 -17.60
N VAL A 514 -1.18 16.19 -17.42
CA VAL A 514 -1.46 14.93 -16.78
C VAL A 514 -1.14 14.95 -15.29
N GLU A 515 -0.23 15.82 -14.85
CA GLU A 515 0.21 15.90 -13.45
C GLU A 515 0.29 17.32 -12.87
N PHE A 516 -0.65 18.23 -13.12
CA PHE A 516 -1.27 19.00 -12.03
C PHE A 516 -0.47 19.51 -10.83
N ARG A 517 -0.26 18.61 -9.87
CA ARG A 517 0.39 18.86 -8.60
C ARG A 517 1.89 19.09 -8.80
N LEU A 518 2.43 18.71 -9.95
CA LEU A 518 3.81 18.89 -10.35
C LEU A 518 4.23 20.34 -10.34
N LEU A 519 3.47 21.24 -10.95
CA LEU A 519 3.80 22.67 -10.96
C LEU A 519 3.78 23.25 -9.54
N VAL A 520 2.86 22.77 -8.69
CA VAL A 520 2.79 23.14 -7.28
C VAL A 520 4.02 22.60 -6.52
N ALA A 521 4.37 21.34 -6.69
CA ALA A 521 5.53 20.70 -6.07
C ALA A 521 6.85 21.39 -6.49
N LEU A 522 7.00 21.76 -7.77
CA LEU A 522 8.15 22.52 -8.26
C LEU A 522 8.21 23.91 -7.65
N ALA A 523 7.07 24.62 -7.57
CA ALA A 523 6.99 25.92 -6.92
C ALA A 523 7.34 25.83 -5.42
N GLN A 524 6.84 24.81 -4.71
CA GLN A 524 7.17 24.58 -3.30
C GLN A 524 8.67 24.32 -3.13
N LEU A 525 9.25 23.40 -3.90
CA LEU A 525 10.66 23.07 -3.87
C LEU A 525 11.54 24.30 -4.16
N ALA A 526 11.18 25.09 -5.19
CA ALA A 526 11.90 26.30 -5.56
C ALA A 526 11.83 27.37 -4.46
N SER A 527 10.63 27.63 -3.93
CA SER A 527 10.39 28.67 -2.93
C SER A 527 11.15 28.44 -1.62
N VAL A 528 11.36 27.17 -1.26
CA VAL A 528 12.05 26.79 -0.03
C VAL A 528 13.57 26.83 -0.21
N HIS A 529 14.10 26.27 -1.30
CA HIS A 529 15.55 26.07 -1.45
C HIS A 529 16.30 27.20 -2.15
N PHE A 530 15.62 28.06 -2.91
CA PHE A 530 16.25 29.25 -3.51
C PHE A 530 15.93 30.54 -2.75
N GLY A 531 15.08 30.50 -1.73
CA GLY A 531 14.71 31.67 -0.92
C GLY A 531 14.32 32.87 -1.79
N ALA A 532 14.95 34.02 -1.56
CA ALA A 532 14.66 35.25 -2.30
C ALA A 532 14.97 35.18 -3.81
N GLU A 533 15.80 34.23 -4.25
CA GLU A 533 16.16 34.08 -5.67
C GLU A 533 15.10 33.29 -6.45
N ALA A 534 14.19 32.58 -5.79
CA ALA A 534 13.17 31.74 -6.43
C ALA A 534 12.20 32.52 -7.33
N GLY A 535 12.06 33.83 -7.08
CA GLY A 535 11.01 34.67 -7.63
C GLY A 535 10.80 34.61 -9.16
N PRO A 536 11.85 34.73 -10.01
CA PRO A 536 11.70 34.61 -11.46
C PRO A 536 11.16 33.25 -11.92
N LEU A 537 11.58 32.17 -11.26
CA LEU A 537 11.09 30.82 -11.57
C LEU A 537 9.65 30.63 -11.11
N LEU A 538 9.29 31.10 -9.91
CA LEU A 538 7.90 31.06 -9.43
C LEU A 538 6.98 31.87 -10.34
N LEU A 539 7.43 33.03 -10.82
CA LEU A 539 6.70 33.84 -11.77
C LEU A 539 6.51 33.10 -13.11
N ALA A 540 7.57 32.48 -13.65
CA ALA A 540 7.48 31.70 -14.88
C ALA A 540 6.51 30.51 -14.74
N LEU A 541 6.59 29.75 -13.64
CA LEU A 541 5.67 28.64 -13.35
C LEU A 541 4.20 29.10 -13.18
N ALA A 542 3.97 30.31 -12.68
CA ALA A 542 2.64 30.88 -12.54
C ALA A 542 2.10 31.48 -13.86
N GLN A 543 2.99 31.90 -14.76
CA GLN A 543 2.65 32.44 -16.09
C GLN A 543 2.41 31.35 -17.14
N ASP A 544 2.93 30.14 -16.94
CA ASP A 544 2.75 29.01 -17.86
C ASP A 544 1.29 28.52 -17.85
N ALA A 545 0.51 29.11 -18.74
CA ALA A 545 -0.92 28.95 -18.87
C ALA A 545 -1.25 28.32 -20.23
N HIS A 546 -0.72 27.14 -20.53
CA HIS A 546 -1.24 26.38 -21.68
C HIS A 546 -2.75 26.14 -21.44
N GLN A 547 -3.62 26.44 -22.41
CA GLN A 547 -5.09 26.29 -22.26
C GLN A 547 -5.51 24.88 -21.80
N ALA A 548 -4.75 23.85 -22.19
CA ALA A 548 -4.95 22.46 -21.76
C ALA A 548 -4.61 22.22 -20.27
N HIS A 549 -3.82 23.09 -19.63
CA HIS A 549 -3.41 23.01 -18.22
C HIS A 549 -4.29 23.87 -17.30
N LEU A 550 -5.10 24.76 -17.87
CA LEU A 550 -5.96 25.71 -17.17
C LEU A 550 -7.33 25.14 -16.70
N GLN A 551 -7.72 23.94 -17.13
CA GLN A 551 -9.10 23.45 -16.91
C GLN A 551 -9.44 22.83 -15.54
N PHE A 552 -8.59 22.94 -14.51
CA PHE A 552 -8.98 22.58 -13.14
C PHE A 552 -8.23 23.43 -12.12
N ALA A 553 -8.88 24.44 -11.53
CA ALA A 553 -8.58 25.11 -10.25
C ALA A 553 -7.11 25.20 -9.76
N ARG A 554 -6.13 25.35 -10.66
CA ARG A 554 -4.68 25.23 -10.38
C ARG A 554 -3.97 26.57 -10.23
N SER A 555 -4.50 27.66 -10.79
CA SER A 555 -3.92 29.00 -10.59
C SER A 555 -3.91 29.39 -9.10
N ALA A 556 -4.93 29.00 -8.33
CA ALA A 556 -5.05 29.35 -6.92
C ALA A 556 -3.87 28.84 -6.07
N VAL A 557 -3.42 27.59 -6.27
CA VAL A 557 -2.41 26.95 -5.40
C VAL A 557 -0.99 27.40 -5.73
N VAL A 558 -0.62 27.54 -7.00
CA VAL A 558 0.68 28.13 -7.37
C VAL A 558 0.72 29.61 -6.94
N ASN A 559 -0.41 30.33 -7.07
CA ASN A 559 -0.54 31.70 -6.57
C ASN A 559 -0.54 31.79 -5.04
N ASP A 560 -0.95 30.74 -4.32
CA ASP A 560 -0.83 30.64 -2.86
C ASP A 560 0.64 30.50 -2.45
N VAL A 561 1.40 29.64 -3.13
CA VAL A 561 2.85 29.49 -2.90
C VAL A 561 3.59 30.80 -3.23
N LEU A 562 3.22 31.46 -4.32
CA LEU A 562 3.77 32.77 -4.71
C LEU A 562 3.45 33.86 -3.68
N ARG A 563 2.20 33.91 -3.19
CA ARG A 563 1.77 34.81 -2.10
C ARG A 563 2.56 34.59 -0.82
N TRP A 564 2.70 33.33 -0.42
CA TRP A 564 3.47 32.93 0.74
C TRP A 564 4.93 33.38 0.61
N TRP A 565 5.56 33.13 -0.54
CA TRP A 565 6.93 33.52 -0.82
C TRP A 565 7.08 35.05 -0.79
N ALA A 566 6.15 35.78 -1.40
CA ALA A 566 6.17 37.23 -1.47
C ALA A 566 6.13 37.89 -0.08
N ARG A 567 5.31 37.35 0.84
CA ARG A 567 5.25 37.81 2.24
C ARG A 567 6.57 37.66 2.98
N ARG A 568 7.36 36.65 2.64
CA ARG A 568 8.64 36.36 3.30
C ARG A 568 9.82 37.10 2.65
N HIS A 569 9.69 37.45 1.38
CA HIS A 569 10.75 38.06 0.56
C HIS A 569 10.28 39.37 -0.08
N GLU A 570 9.72 40.26 0.75
CA GLU A 570 9.03 41.48 0.31
C GLU A 570 9.83 42.34 -0.68
N LYS A 571 11.14 42.52 -0.44
CA LYS A 571 12.02 43.28 -1.35
C LYS A 571 12.10 42.63 -2.75
N ALA A 572 12.26 41.31 -2.80
CA ALA A 572 12.32 40.56 -4.05
C ALA A 572 10.95 40.55 -4.75
N ALA A 573 9.87 40.44 -3.98
CA ALA A 573 8.51 40.48 -4.49
C ALA A 573 8.17 41.82 -5.15
N ARG A 574 8.51 42.95 -4.52
CA ARG A 574 8.30 44.29 -5.10
C ARG A 574 9.01 44.44 -6.46
N SER A 575 10.24 43.96 -6.56
CA SER A 575 10.98 43.97 -7.83
C SER A 575 10.31 43.12 -8.93
N LEU A 576 9.53 42.10 -8.58
CA LEU A 576 8.80 41.27 -9.55
C LEU A 576 7.45 41.88 -9.93
N VAL A 577 6.76 42.56 -9.00
CA VAL A 577 5.53 43.31 -9.29
C VAL A 577 5.76 44.34 -10.38
N GLU A 578 6.90 45.03 -10.34
CA GLU A 578 7.31 46.03 -11.33
C GLU A 578 7.56 45.43 -12.72
N ARG A 579 7.91 44.14 -12.79
CA ARG A 579 8.30 43.44 -14.04
C ARG A 579 7.17 42.63 -14.67
N THR A 580 6.17 42.21 -13.90
CA THR A 580 5.03 41.45 -14.44
C THR A 580 3.92 42.37 -14.91
N THR A 581 3.28 42.05 -16.03
CA THR A 581 2.13 42.78 -16.58
C THR A 581 0.79 42.12 -16.25
N ASP A 582 0.81 40.92 -15.67
CA ASP A 582 -0.39 40.14 -15.34
C ASP A 582 -1.06 40.68 -14.05
N PRO A 583 -2.33 41.12 -14.10
CA PRO A 583 -3.02 41.72 -12.96
C PRO A 583 -3.40 40.73 -11.84
N GLU A 584 -3.50 39.43 -12.12
CA GLU A 584 -3.71 38.39 -11.10
C GLU A 584 -2.39 38.08 -10.37
N LEU A 585 -1.29 37.98 -11.11
CA LEU A 585 0.04 37.76 -10.52
C LEU A 585 0.52 39.00 -9.75
N ARG A 586 0.23 40.21 -10.24
CA ARG A 586 0.45 41.45 -9.46
C ARG A 586 -0.33 41.43 -8.14
N ARG A 587 -1.58 40.96 -8.13
CA ARG A 587 -2.37 40.81 -6.91
C ARG A 587 -1.78 39.75 -5.97
N ALA A 588 -1.31 38.62 -6.49
CA ALA A 588 -0.66 37.59 -5.70
C ALA A 588 0.66 38.09 -5.08
N LEU A 589 1.49 38.80 -5.83
CA LEU A 589 2.75 39.37 -5.34
C LEU A 589 2.54 40.58 -4.41
N GLY A 590 1.49 41.38 -4.65
CA GLY A 590 1.15 42.59 -3.89
C GLY A 590 0.37 42.34 -2.60
N ALA A 591 -0.13 41.13 -2.35
CA ALA A 591 -0.78 40.75 -1.07
C ALA A 591 0.21 40.62 0.12
N ALA A 592 1.46 41.06 -0.09
CA ALA A 592 2.55 41.10 0.87
C ALA A 592 2.97 42.54 1.26
N SER A 593 2.50 43.55 0.53
CA SER A 593 2.84 44.97 0.73
C SER A 593 1.78 45.76 1.46
#